data_AF-A0A522MBY1-F1
#
_entry.id   AF-A0A522MBY1-F1
#
_cell.length_a   1.000
_cell.length_b   1.000
_cell.length_c   1.000
_cell.angle_alpha   90.00
_cell.angle_beta   90.00
_cell.angle_gamma   90.00
#
_symmetry.space_group_name_H-M   'P 1'
#
loop_
_entity.id
_entity.type
_entity.pdbx_description
1 polymer ?
#
loop_
_entity_poly.entity_id
_entity_poly.type
_entity_poly.pdbx_seq_one_letter_code
_entity_poly.pdbx_strand_id
1 'polypeptide(L)'
;MPTVTPAPAPRRSSRLAQLTVPSMAPAVASTAAKSSYSQTMDVPVYAPAPHVAARKDPKLAGNWKSKTAEQLSDDEVIAMPDSEYMNEKQLAFFRLKLLQLKMGILNSAGETTEHLRADTVVVPDPADRATIEEEHALELRTRDRERKLLKKIEQSIQQIDAGDYGYCDETGEPIGVQRLLARPTATLSLEAQQRRELKQKMFGD
;
A
#
# COMPACT_ATOMS: atom_id res chain seq x y z
N MET A 1 83.45 -6.95 -13.76
CA MET A 1 83.42 -8.09 -14.70
C MET A 1 81.96 -8.43 -14.97
N PRO A 2 81.57 -8.74 -16.22
CA PRO A 2 80.88 -7.78 -17.09
C PRO A 2 79.36 -8.00 -17.21
N THR A 3 78.66 -6.90 -17.49
CA THR A 3 77.30 -6.85 -18.05
C THR A 3 77.27 -7.52 -19.42
N VAL A 4 76.34 -8.45 -19.64
CA VAL A 4 76.02 -8.99 -20.98
C VAL A 4 74.51 -8.95 -21.18
N THR A 5 74.11 -7.97 -21.97
CA THR A 5 72.82 -7.86 -22.68
C THR A 5 72.81 -8.84 -23.86
N PRO A 6 71.72 -9.59 -24.10
CA PRO A 6 71.46 -10.14 -25.43
C PRO A 6 70.51 -9.26 -26.24
N ALA A 7 70.90 -9.03 -27.50
CA ALA A 7 70.23 -8.27 -28.54
C ALA A 7 69.08 -9.07 -29.22
N PRO A 8 68.26 -8.44 -30.10
CA PRO A 8 66.86 -8.82 -30.32
C PRO A 8 66.67 -9.85 -31.45
N ALA A 9 65.57 -10.63 -31.35
CA ALA A 9 65.10 -11.57 -32.36
C ALA A 9 63.77 -11.09 -33.01
N PRO A 10 63.40 -11.58 -34.22
CA PRO A 10 62.72 -10.78 -35.23
C PRO A 10 61.20 -10.64 -35.07
N ARG A 11 60.71 -9.49 -35.55
CA ARG A 11 59.31 -9.09 -35.64
C ARG A 11 58.48 -10.09 -36.46
N ARG A 12 57.42 -10.63 -35.87
CA ARG A 12 56.29 -11.21 -36.62
C ARG A 12 55.20 -10.16 -36.76
N SER A 13 55.08 -9.64 -37.97
CA SER A 13 53.96 -8.81 -38.42
C SER A 13 52.77 -9.73 -38.69
N SER A 14 51.70 -9.62 -37.88
CA SER A 14 50.41 -10.22 -38.18
C SER A 14 49.36 -9.13 -38.23
N ARG A 15 49.09 -8.72 -39.49
CA ARG A 15 47.96 -7.94 -40.01
C ARG A 15 46.87 -7.56 -39.00
N LEU A 16 46.74 -6.25 -38.81
CA LEU A 16 45.51 -5.58 -38.37
C LEU A 16 44.41 -5.89 -39.39
N ALA A 17 43.38 -6.65 -39.00
CA ALA A 17 42.17 -6.80 -39.80
C ALA A 17 41.38 -5.48 -39.74
N GLN A 18 41.45 -4.69 -40.81
CA GLN A 18 40.58 -3.55 -41.02
C GLN A 18 39.16 -4.07 -41.29
N LEU A 19 38.27 -3.88 -40.33
CA LEU A 19 36.83 -3.99 -40.50
C LEU A 19 36.38 -2.86 -41.44
N THR A 20 36.23 -3.18 -42.72
CA THR A 20 35.56 -2.29 -43.69
C THR A 20 34.07 -2.27 -43.38
N VAL A 21 33.55 -1.08 -43.13
CA VAL A 21 32.12 -0.80 -42.95
C VAL A 21 31.50 -0.63 -44.35
N PRO A 22 30.43 -1.36 -44.73
CA PRO A 22 29.74 -1.09 -45.97
C PRO A 22 28.93 0.21 -45.85
N SER A 23 29.24 1.15 -46.75
CA SER A 23 28.56 2.44 -46.95
C SER A 23 27.10 2.21 -47.39
N MET A 24 26.13 2.60 -46.55
CA MET A 24 24.70 2.63 -46.89
C MET A 24 24.39 3.89 -47.72
N ALA A 25 23.79 3.68 -48.90
CA ALA A 25 23.25 4.74 -49.74
C ALA A 25 21.94 5.33 -49.15
N PRO A 26 21.68 6.64 -49.27
CA PRO A 26 20.39 7.22 -48.91
C PRO A 26 19.43 7.15 -50.09
N ALA A 27 18.31 6.45 -49.94
CA ALA A 27 17.18 6.53 -50.86
C ALA A 27 15.89 6.73 -50.03
N VAL A 28 15.57 8.00 -49.79
CA VAL A 28 14.25 8.43 -49.31
C VAL A 28 13.37 8.71 -50.53
N ALA A 29 12.50 7.76 -50.86
CA ALA A 29 11.34 8.00 -51.71
C ALA A 29 10.12 8.21 -50.81
N SER A 30 9.65 9.45 -50.76
CA SER A 30 8.43 9.86 -50.09
C SER A 30 7.21 9.31 -50.84
N THR A 31 6.54 8.31 -50.28
CA THR A 31 5.16 7.97 -50.66
C THR A 31 4.31 7.93 -49.40
N ALA A 32 3.90 9.12 -48.97
CA ALA A 32 2.99 9.33 -47.86
C ALA A 32 1.59 8.81 -48.23
N ALA A 33 1.25 7.60 -47.80
CA ALA A 33 -0.14 7.20 -47.61
C ALA A 33 -0.57 7.65 -46.21
N LYS A 34 -1.38 8.72 -46.16
CA LYS A 34 -2.12 9.16 -44.97
C LYS A 34 -2.97 8.01 -44.45
N SER A 35 -2.48 7.29 -43.45
CA SER A 35 -3.33 6.50 -42.56
C SER A 35 -3.84 7.46 -41.48
N SER A 36 -5.06 7.96 -41.66
CA SER A 36 -5.81 8.65 -40.62
C SER A 36 -6.25 7.63 -39.57
N TYR A 37 -5.34 7.27 -38.68
CA TYR A 37 -5.69 6.57 -37.46
C TYR A 37 -6.24 7.61 -36.48
N SER A 38 -7.55 7.87 -36.58
CA SER A 38 -8.27 8.53 -35.50
C SER A 38 -8.28 7.57 -34.32
N GLN A 39 -7.34 7.77 -33.39
CA GLN A 39 -7.34 7.10 -32.11
C GLN A 39 -8.46 7.72 -31.27
N THR A 40 -9.69 7.26 -31.48
CA THR A 40 -10.77 7.47 -30.51
C THR A 40 -10.35 6.72 -29.26
N MET A 41 -9.85 7.45 -28.28
CA MET A 41 -9.68 6.93 -26.92
C MET A 41 -11.09 6.69 -26.37
N ASP A 42 -11.69 5.55 -26.71
CA ASP A 42 -12.78 5.00 -25.92
C ASP A 42 -12.18 4.63 -24.57
N VAL A 43 -12.24 5.59 -23.64
CA VAL A 43 -12.02 5.32 -22.23
C VAL A 43 -13.15 4.37 -21.84
N PRO A 44 -12.88 3.09 -21.50
CA PRO A 44 -13.93 2.25 -20.96
C PRO A 44 -14.40 2.93 -19.68
N VAL A 45 -15.61 3.48 -19.70
CA VAL A 45 -16.30 3.96 -18.51
C VAL A 45 -16.49 2.72 -17.65
N TYR A 46 -15.57 2.49 -16.73
CA TYR A 46 -15.68 1.45 -15.73
C TYR A 46 -16.83 1.88 -14.82
N ALA A 47 -18.05 1.47 -15.18
CA ALA A 47 -19.19 1.63 -14.31
C ALA A 47 -18.83 0.92 -12.99
N PRO A 48 -18.84 1.61 -11.83
CA PRO A 48 -18.55 0.96 -10.58
C PRO A 48 -19.56 -0.17 -10.39
N ALA A 49 -19.06 -1.35 -10.02
CA ALA A 49 -19.92 -2.49 -9.72
C ALA A 49 -21.01 -2.03 -8.74
N PRO A 50 -22.30 -2.38 -8.98
CA PRO A 50 -23.38 -1.97 -8.11
C PRO A 50 -23.07 -2.44 -6.68
N HIS A 51 -23.23 -1.54 -5.72
CA HIS A 51 -23.08 -1.83 -4.31
C HIS A 51 -24.11 -2.91 -3.93
N VAL A 52 -23.66 -4.15 -3.78
CA VAL A 52 -24.53 -5.19 -3.27
C VAL A 52 -24.70 -4.91 -1.78
N ALA A 53 -25.89 -4.44 -1.39
CA ALA A 53 -26.24 -4.30 0.02
C ALA A 53 -25.94 -5.64 0.72
N ALA A 54 -25.18 -5.57 1.82
CA ALA A 54 -24.87 -6.72 2.64
C ALA A 54 -26.11 -7.58 2.85
N ARG A 55 -26.03 -8.89 2.58
CA ARG A 55 -27.08 -9.84 2.94
C ARG A 55 -27.13 -9.86 4.47
N LYS A 56 -28.08 -9.13 5.07
CA LYS A 56 -28.30 -9.13 6.52
C LYS A 56 -29.11 -10.36 6.88
N ASP A 57 -28.56 -11.23 7.71
CA ASP A 57 -29.29 -12.39 8.21
C ASP A 57 -30.27 -11.96 9.31
N PRO A 58 -31.59 -12.05 9.09
CA PRO A 58 -32.60 -11.53 10.03
C PRO A 58 -32.60 -12.27 11.38
N LYS A 59 -32.02 -13.48 11.44
CA LYS A 59 -31.94 -14.29 12.66
C LYS A 59 -30.91 -13.76 13.67
N LEU A 60 -29.88 -13.05 13.21
CA LEU A 60 -28.79 -12.54 14.06
C LEU A 60 -29.06 -11.12 14.58
N ALA A 61 -30.03 -10.41 13.99
CA ALA A 61 -30.36 -9.02 14.28
C ALA A 61 -30.86 -8.74 15.71
N GLY A 62 -31.14 -9.77 16.53
CA GLY A 62 -31.55 -9.62 17.93
C GLY A 62 -30.47 -9.93 18.98
N ASN A 63 -29.44 -10.70 18.60
CA ASN A 63 -28.46 -11.25 19.54
C ASN A 63 -27.59 -10.17 20.20
N TRP A 64 -27.36 -9.06 19.50
CA TRP A 64 -26.57 -7.94 20.01
C TRP A 64 -27.17 -7.31 21.27
N LYS A 65 -28.48 -7.47 21.52
CA LYS A 65 -29.14 -6.89 22.71
C LYS A 65 -28.75 -7.58 24.03
N SER A 66 -28.42 -8.88 24.00
CA SER A 66 -28.03 -9.63 25.20
C SER A 66 -26.52 -9.72 25.42
N LYS A 67 -25.72 -9.62 24.36
CA LYS A 67 -24.26 -9.80 24.44
C LYS A 67 -23.51 -8.51 24.82
N THR A 68 -22.32 -8.69 25.39
CA THR A 68 -21.34 -7.64 25.68
C THR A 68 -20.43 -7.40 24.47
N ALA A 69 -19.80 -6.23 24.36
CA ALA A 69 -18.98 -5.82 23.21
C ALA A 69 -17.87 -6.83 22.84
N GLU A 70 -17.32 -7.55 23.82
CA GLU A 70 -16.27 -8.57 23.64
C GLU A 70 -16.77 -9.86 22.99
N GLN A 71 -18.09 -10.11 23.04
CA GLN A 71 -18.73 -11.35 22.59
C GLN A 71 -19.50 -11.19 21.27
N LEU A 72 -19.54 -9.96 20.71
CA LEU A 72 -20.13 -9.70 19.41
C LEU A 72 -19.20 -10.21 18.32
N SER A 73 -19.75 -10.95 17.35
CA SER A 73 -19.02 -11.34 16.14
C SER A 73 -19.19 -10.30 15.03
N ASP A 74 -18.27 -10.29 14.07
CA ASP A 74 -18.33 -9.43 12.89
C ASP A 74 -19.68 -9.59 12.14
N ASP A 75 -20.19 -10.82 12.01
CA ASP A 75 -21.47 -11.10 11.36
C ASP A 75 -22.67 -10.52 12.11
N GLU A 76 -22.65 -10.57 13.45
CA GLU A 76 -23.72 -10.00 14.27
C GLU A 76 -23.75 -8.48 14.17
N VAL A 77 -22.58 -7.84 14.07
CA VAL A 77 -22.46 -6.39 13.88
C VAL A 77 -22.96 -5.97 12.49
N ILE A 78 -22.73 -6.78 11.45
CA ILE A 78 -23.26 -6.53 10.10
C ILE A 78 -24.79 -6.70 10.05
N ALA A 79 -25.33 -7.68 10.79
CA ALA A 79 -26.75 -7.98 10.81
C ALA A 79 -27.60 -6.95 11.59
N MET A 80 -26.97 -6.00 12.29
CA MET A 80 -27.69 -4.93 13.00
C MET A 80 -28.52 -4.07 12.02
N PRO A 81 -29.74 -3.65 12.44
CA PRO A 81 -30.57 -2.79 11.60
C PRO A 81 -29.95 -1.39 11.48
N ASP A 82 -30.18 -0.73 10.34
CA ASP A 82 -29.61 0.61 10.10
C ASP A 82 -30.18 1.68 11.04
N SER A 83 -31.35 1.44 11.65
CA SER A 83 -31.91 2.30 12.70
C SER A 83 -31.10 2.32 13.99
N GLU A 84 -30.26 1.31 14.21
CA GLU A 84 -29.41 1.15 15.41
C GLU A 84 -27.93 1.42 15.07
N TYR A 85 -27.68 2.14 13.98
CA TYR A 85 -26.33 2.48 13.53
C TYR A 85 -25.57 3.29 14.59
N MET A 86 -24.37 2.83 14.93
CA MET A 86 -23.48 3.43 15.94
C MET A 86 -24.10 3.56 17.34
N ASN A 87 -24.91 2.57 17.73
CA ASN A 87 -25.32 2.40 19.13
C ASN A 87 -24.09 2.15 20.04
N GLU A 88 -24.20 2.45 21.34
CA GLU A 88 -23.19 2.25 22.39
C GLU A 88 -22.49 0.89 22.30
N LYS A 89 -23.23 -0.18 22.02
CA LYS A 89 -22.66 -1.54 21.87
C LYS A 89 -21.79 -1.68 20.63
N GLN A 90 -22.20 -1.08 19.52
CA GLN A 90 -21.43 -1.09 18.27
C GLN A 90 -20.17 -0.23 18.40
N LEU A 91 -20.29 0.94 19.05
CA LEU A 91 -19.14 1.79 19.37
C LEU A 91 -18.15 1.09 20.30
N ALA A 92 -18.63 0.40 21.34
CA ALA A 92 -17.79 -0.39 22.24
C ALA A 92 -17.06 -1.52 21.50
N PHE A 93 -17.72 -2.19 20.56
CA PHE A 93 -17.11 -3.20 19.70
C PHE A 93 -15.96 -2.61 18.85
N PHE A 94 -16.20 -1.49 18.17
CA PHE A 94 -15.16 -0.85 17.36
C PHE A 94 -14.03 -0.26 18.21
N ARG A 95 -14.34 0.26 19.40
CA ARG A 95 -13.33 0.72 20.37
C ARG A 95 -12.39 -0.41 20.75
N LEU A 96 -12.93 -1.59 21.07
CA LEU A 96 -12.13 -2.77 21.40
C LEU A 96 -11.25 -3.19 20.21
N LYS A 97 -11.81 -3.21 19.00
CA LYS A 97 -11.06 -3.53 17.77
C LYS A 97 -9.90 -2.54 17.53
N LEU A 98 -10.13 -1.25 17.73
CA LEU A 98 -9.10 -0.21 17.62
C LEU A 98 -8.01 -0.36 18.69
N LEU A 99 -8.38 -0.70 19.93
CA LEU A 99 -7.42 -0.95 21.01
C LEU A 99 -6.56 -2.19 20.74
N GLN A 100 -7.15 -3.27 20.22
CA GLN A 100 -6.40 -4.46 19.81
C GLN A 100 -5.40 -4.14 18.69
N LEU A 101 -5.81 -3.36 17.68
CA LEU A 101 -4.91 -2.91 16.62
C LEU A 101 -3.76 -2.04 17.18
N LYS A 102 -4.08 -1.12 18.10
CA LYS A 102 -3.07 -0.30 18.79
C LYS A 102 -2.05 -1.18 19.53
N MET A 103 -2.52 -2.14 20.30
CA MET A 103 -1.64 -3.07 21.04
C MET A 103 -0.78 -3.91 20.08
N GLY A 104 -1.35 -4.42 18.98
CA GLY A 104 -0.60 -5.19 17.98
C GLY A 104 0.55 -4.39 17.38
N ILE A 105 0.32 -3.12 17.03
CA ILE A 105 1.37 -2.22 16.51
C ILE A 105 2.45 -1.96 17.57
N LEU A 106 2.06 -1.71 18.82
CA LEU A 106 3.02 -1.46 19.90
C LEU A 106 3.88 -2.69 20.20
N ASN A 107 3.29 -3.89 20.19
CA ASN A 107 4.03 -5.14 20.38
C ASN A 107 5.01 -5.38 19.23
N SER A 108 4.56 -5.25 17.98
CA SER A 108 5.44 -5.38 16.81
C SER A 108 6.57 -4.33 16.82
N ALA A 109 6.30 -3.11 17.28
CA ALA A 109 7.33 -2.09 17.46
C ALA A 109 8.36 -2.49 18.53
N GLY A 110 7.92 -3.09 19.64
CA GLY A 110 8.80 -3.62 20.68
C GLY A 110 9.70 -4.75 20.17
N GLU A 111 9.13 -5.73 19.46
CA GLU A 111 9.88 -6.84 18.86
C GLU A 111 10.96 -6.34 17.89
N THR A 112 10.61 -5.45 16.95
CA THR A 112 11.57 -4.78 16.07
C THR A 112 12.71 -4.11 16.84
N THR A 113 12.41 -3.37 17.90
CA THR A 113 13.47 -2.67 18.65
C THR A 113 14.46 -3.63 19.31
N GLU A 114 13.99 -4.80 19.75
CA GLU A 114 14.86 -5.83 20.31
C GLU A 114 15.69 -6.54 19.23
N HIS A 115 15.09 -6.83 18.07
CA HIS A 115 15.82 -7.36 16.91
C HIS A 115 16.95 -6.43 16.45
N LEU A 116 16.63 -5.15 16.23
CA LEU A 116 17.61 -4.12 15.85
C LEU A 116 18.75 -3.99 16.86
N ARG A 117 18.46 -4.12 18.17
CA ARG A 117 19.48 -4.10 19.22
C ARG A 117 20.39 -5.32 19.17
N ALA A 118 19.84 -6.51 18.95
CA ALA A 118 20.60 -7.74 18.84
C ALA A 118 21.55 -7.71 17.61
N ASP A 119 21.05 -7.25 16.46
CA ASP A 119 21.81 -7.22 15.22
C ASP A 119 22.93 -6.17 15.24
N THR A 120 22.75 -5.08 15.99
CA THR A 120 23.78 -4.03 16.15
C THR A 120 24.99 -4.49 16.97
N VAL A 121 24.87 -5.55 17.78
CA VAL A 121 25.97 -6.03 18.65
C VAL A 121 27.03 -6.81 17.85
N VAL A 122 26.67 -7.38 16.70
CA VAL A 122 27.59 -8.16 15.87
C VAL A 122 28.03 -7.31 14.69
N VAL A 123 29.34 -7.06 14.57
CA VAL A 123 29.89 -6.36 13.40
C VAL A 123 29.74 -7.28 12.19
N PRO A 124 28.94 -6.91 11.18
CA PRO A 124 28.76 -7.74 10.00
C PRO A 124 30.06 -7.84 9.21
N ASP A 125 30.25 -8.97 8.53
CA ASP A 125 31.32 -9.07 7.56
C ASP A 125 31.02 -8.16 6.33
N PRO A 126 32.02 -7.87 5.49
CA PRO A 126 31.81 -7.01 4.33
C PRO A 126 30.84 -7.57 3.27
N ALA A 127 30.56 -8.88 3.27
CA ALA A 127 29.67 -9.53 2.31
C ALA A 127 28.19 -9.39 2.76
N ASP A 128 27.93 -9.54 4.06
CA ASP A 128 26.61 -9.51 4.67
C ASP A 128 26.13 -8.08 4.96
N ARG A 129 27.05 -7.11 5.06
CA ARG A 129 26.71 -5.71 5.36
C ARG A 129 25.66 -5.13 4.43
N ALA A 130 25.74 -5.41 3.13
CA ALA A 130 24.79 -4.88 2.15
C ALA A 130 23.36 -5.40 2.38
N THR A 131 23.22 -6.69 2.71
CA THR A 131 21.92 -7.32 2.97
C THR A 131 21.29 -6.76 4.24
N ILE A 132 22.07 -6.64 5.32
CA ILE A 132 21.60 -6.09 6.59
C ILE A 132 21.13 -4.64 6.40
N GLU A 133 21.93 -3.79 5.74
CA GLU A 133 21.54 -2.39 5.48
C GLU A 133 20.21 -2.28 4.71
N GLU A 134 19.94 -3.18 3.76
CA GLU A 134 18.67 -3.24 3.03
C GLU A 134 17.50 -3.64 3.95
N GLU A 135 17.68 -4.66 4.79
CA GLU A 135 16.68 -5.12 5.76
C GLU A 135 16.31 -3.99 6.75
N HIS A 136 17.31 -3.32 7.31
CA HIS A 136 17.11 -2.16 8.18
C HIS A 136 16.32 -1.03 7.48
N ALA A 137 16.62 -0.77 6.20
CA ALA A 137 15.92 0.27 5.44
C ALA A 137 14.44 -0.10 5.18
N LEU A 138 14.14 -1.38 4.94
CA LEU A 138 12.78 -1.88 4.80
C LEU A 138 12.00 -1.82 6.12
N GLU A 139 12.65 -2.17 7.22
CA GLU A 139 12.06 -2.13 8.55
C GLU A 139 11.71 -0.69 8.96
N LEU A 140 12.61 0.27 8.74
CA LEU A 140 12.37 1.69 9.02
C LEU A 140 11.14 2.22 8.27
N ARG A 141 10.99 1.88 6.98
CA ARG A 141 9.81 2.26 6.18
C ARG A 141 8.52 1.67 6.73
N THR A 142 8.57 0.42 7.19
CA THR A 142 7.42 -0.27 7.78
C THR A 142 7.02 0.36 9.11
N ARG A 143 8.00 0.67 9.97
CA ARG A 143 7.80 1.39 11.25
C ARG A 143 7.21 2.77 11.05
N ASP A 144 7.64 3.51 10.03
CA ASP A 144 7.06 4.81 9.72
C ASP A 144 5.58 4.74 9.31
N ARG A 145 5.21 3.70 8.55
CA ARG A 145 3.80 3.45 8.16
C ARG A 145 2.96 3.10 9.38
N GLU A 146 3.47 2.23 10.25
CA GLU A 146 2.80 1.86 11.50
C GLU A 146 2.65 3.02 12.47
N ARG A 147 3.67 3.87 12.62
CA ARG A 147 3.57 5.10 13.41
C ARG A 147 2.48 6.03 12.90
N LYS A 148 2.35 6.18 11.57
CA LYS A 148 1.26 6.96 10.96
C LYS A 148 -0.10 6.30 11.18
N LEU A 149 -0.17 4.97 11.12
CA LEU A 149 -1.40 4.22 11.40
C LEU A 149 -1.81 4.35 12.88
N LEU A 150 -0.86 4.30 13.81
CA LEU A 150 -1.10 4.48 15.25
C LEU A 150 -1.76 5.83 15.53
N LYS A 151 -1.27 6.91 14.91
CA LYS A 151 -1.91 8.24 15.01
C LYS A 151 -3.35 8.23 14.51
N LYS A 152 -3.64 7.54 13.41
CA LYS A 152 -5.01 7.41 12.88
C LYS A 152 -5.90 6.59 13.82
N ILE A 153 -5.39 5.53 14.44
CA ILE A 153 -6.15 4.74 15.41
C ILE A 153 -6.53 5.60 16.62
N GLU A 154 -5.59 6.40 17.13
CA GLU A 154 -5.85 7.32 18.25
C GLU A 154 -6.89 8.39 17.89
N GLN A 155 -6.82 8.93 16.67
CA GLN A 155 -7.85 9.83 16.15
C GLN A 155 -9.22 9.15 16.07
N SER A 156 -9.30 7.91 15.58
CA SER A 156 -10.57 7.18 15.52
C SER A 156 -11.15 6.89 16.91
N ILE A 157 -10.31 6.61 17.91
CA ILE A 157 -10.77 6.48 19.30
C ILE A 157 -11.34 7.81 19.81
N GLN A 158 -10.68 8.93 19.52
CA GLN A 158 -11.20 10.26 19.88
C GLN A 158 -12.52 10.58 19.18
N GLN A 159 -12.70 10.16 17.92
CA GLN A 159 -13.98 10.28 17.21
C GLN A 159 -15.09 9.46 17.86
N ILE A 160 -14.77 8.29 18.42
CA ILE A 160 -15.74 7.50 19.21
C ILE A 160 -16.15 8.27 20.46
N ASP A 161 -15.19 8.86 21.17
CA ASP A 161 -15.47 9.67 22.37
C ASP A 161 -16.30 10.93 22.05
N ALA A 162 -16.11 11.52 20.87
CA ALA A 162 -16.87 12.68 20.38
C ALA A 162 -18.27 12.31 19.84
N GLY A 163 -18.51 11.05 19.49
CA GLY A 163 -19.76 10.58 18.88
C GLY A 163 -19.82 10.75 17.35
N ASP A 164 -18.73 11.18 16.71
CA ASP A 164 -18.65 11.39 15.25
C ASP A 164 -18.18 10.15 14.48
N TYR A 165 -17.79 9.08 15.19
CA TYR A 165 -17.28 7.86 14.56
C TYR A 165 -18.34 7.17 13.70
N GLY A 166 -17.90 6.73 12.51
CA GLY A 166 -18.75 6.03 11.55
C GLY A 166 -19.35 6.94 10.48
N TYR A 167 -19.24 8.26 10.60
CA TYR A 167 -19.75 9.18 9.58
C TYR A 167 -18.64 9.72 8.68
N CYS A 168 -18.97 10.02 7.43
CA CYS A 168 -18.02 10.55 6.45
C CYS A 168 -17.67 12.01 6.78
N ASP A 169 -16.38 12.34 6.89
CA ASP A 169 -15.92 13.71 7.18
C ASP A 169 -16.33 14.74 6.09
N GLU A 170 -16.49 14.29 4.84
CA GLU A 170 -16.80 15.17 3.69
C GLU A 170 -18.30 15.32 3.43
N THR A 171 -19.08 14.26 3.59
CA THR A 171 -20.51 14.23 3.22
C THR A 171 -21.46 14.10 4.41
N GLY A 172 -20.98 13.67 5.58
CA GLY A 172 -21.80 13.32 6.74
C GLY A 172 -22.58 12.01 6.58
N GLU A 173 -22.42 11.28 5.48
CA GLU A 173 -23.12 10.03 5.23
C GLU A 173 -22.58 8.89 6.12
N PRO A 174 -23.42 7.91 6.51
CA PRO A 174 -22.97 6.77 7.29
C PRO A 174 -22.00 5.91 6.46
N ILE A 175 -20.86 5.59 7.06
CA ILE A 175 -19.89 4.66 6.48
C ILE A 175 -20.39 3.25 6.72
N GLY A 176 -20.48 2.45 5.66
CA GLY A 176 -20.95 1.07 5.74
C GLY A 176 -20.19 0.25 6.78
N VAL A 177 -20.93 -0.49 7.63
CA VAL A 177 -20.38 -1.29 8.72
C VAL A 177 -19.31 -2.28 8.22
N GLN A 178 -19.53 -2.92 7.08
CA GLN A 178 -18.55 -3.82 6.46
C GLN A 178 -17.21 -3.13 6.14
N ARG A 179 -17.27 -1.85 5.74
CA ARG A 179 -16.06 -1.07 5.47
C ARG A 179 -15.31 -0.75 6.76
N LEU A 180 -16.02 -0.39 7.82
CA LEU A 180 -15.41 -0.17 9.14
C LEU A 180 -14.87 -1.47 9.75
N LEU A 181 -15.49 -2.62 9.48
CA LEU A 181 -14.97 -3.91 9.90
C LEU A 181 -13.65 -4.25 9.20
N ALA A 182 -13.56 -4.00 7.89
CA ALA A 182 -12.32 -4.21 7.14
C ALA A 182 -11.24 -3.18 7.50
N ARG A 183 -11.63 -1.92 7.71
CA ARG A 183 -10.74 -0.80 8.06
C ARG A 183 -11.42 0.12 9.08
N PRO A 184 -11.19 -0.07 10.39
CA PRO A 184 -11.84 0.72 11.43
C PRO A 184 -11.31 2.16 11.53
N THR A 185 -10.21 2.50 10.86
CA THR A 185 -9.65 3.86 10.82
C THR A 185 -10.12 4.68 9.62
N ALA A 186 -11.19 4.26 8.95
CA ALA A 186 -11.59 4.83 7.68
C ALA A 186 -12.62 5.96 7.89
N THR A 187 -12.31 7.16 7.40
CA THR A 187 -13.08 8.38 7.72
C THR A 187 -13.97 8.93 6.59
N LEU A 188 -13.87 8.35 5.39
CA LEU A 188 -14.68 8.74 4.22
C LEU A 188 -15.69 7.66 3.85
N SER A 189 -16.84 8.00 3.25
CA SER A 189 -17.73 7.01 2.63
C SER A 189 -17.09 6.42 1.36
N LEU A 190 -17.64 5.29 0.87
CA LEU A 190 -17.13 4.64 -0.35
C LEU A 190 -17.22 5.60 -1.55
N GLU A 191 -18.35 6.29 -1.70
CA GLU A 191 -18.57 7.25 -2.78
C GLU A 191 -17.65 8.47 -2.67
N ALA A 192 -17.50 9.03 -1.46
CA ALA A 192 -16.59 10.14 -1.22
C ALA A 192 -15.14 9.75 -1.55
N GLN A 193 -14.73 8.54 -1.16
CA GLN A 193 -13.42 8.01 -1.50
C GLN A 193 -13.22 7.86 -3.02
N GLN A 194 -14.21 7.34 -3.75
CA GLN A 194 -14.15 7.24 -5.20
C GLN A 194 -14.04 8.60 -5.88
N ARG A 195 -14.80 9.61 -5.41
CA ARG A 195 -14.71 10.99 -5.92
C ARG A 195 -13.32 11.58 -5.70
N ARG A 196 -12.72 11.33 -4.53
CA ARG A 196 -11.36 11.80 -4.20
C ARG A 196 -10.30 11.13 -5.07
N GLU A 197 -10.39 9.81 -5.26
CA GLU A 197 -9.48 9.05 -6.12
C GLU A 197 -9.60 9.48 -7.59
N LEU A 198 -10.82 9.70 -8.08
CA LEU A 198 -11.05 10.23 -9.44
C LEU A 198 -10.43 11.63 -9.60
N LYS A 199 -10.66 12.52 -8.64
CA LYS A 199 -10.07 13.86 -8.65
C LYS A 199 -8.54 13.79 -8.62
N GLN A 200 -7.97 12.90 -7.80
CA GLN A 200 -6.53 12.69 -7.76
C GLN A 200 -5.99 12.14 -9.09
N LYS A 201 -6.72 11.25 -9.76
CA LYS A 201 -6.33 10.73 -11.08
C LYS A 201 -6.37 11.80 -12.19
N MET A 202 -7.31 12.74 -12.10
CA MET A 202 -7.48 13.79 -13.12
C MET A 202 -6.54 15.00 -12.91
N PHE A 203 -6.10 15.25 -11.67
CA PHE A 203 -5.36 16.46 -11.30
C PHE A 203 -4.09 16.21 -10.48
N GLY A 204 -3.71 14.95 -10.25
CA GLY A 204 -2.51 14.57 -9.51
C GLY A 204 -1.36 14.22 -10.46
N ASP A 205 -0.35 15.09 -10.50
CA ASP A 205 1.02 14.78 -10.93
C ASP A 205 1.76 13.99 -9.83
#